data_AF-A0A106BIY5-F1
#
_entry.id   AF-A0A106BIY5-F1
#
_cell.length_a   1.000
_cell.length_b   1.000
_cell.length_c   1.000
_cell.angle_alpha   90.00
_cell.angle_beta   90.00
_cell.angle_gamma   90.00
#
_symmetry.space_group_name_H-M   'P 1'
#
loop_
_entity.id
_entity.type
_entity.pdbx_description
1 polymer ?
#
loop_
_entity_poly.entity_id
_entity_poly.type
_entity_poly.pdbx_seq_one_letter_code
_entity_poly.pdbx_strand_id
1 'polypeptide(L)'
;MTSADLQHDLNLTIAHVVGQGVVAISAGFEIHLAVNCHPGGQSFDGSCWVRNPAGDLPESLRRSVAVAGCLSSLAFNRGAPEEIEPVEAFGKLQSGELALSETDAAMAEGLTLSDVAFALDVLNGRWAIVVDEVERMSPHILNNTIQTH
;
A
#
# COMPACT_ATOMS: atom_id res chain seq x y z
N MET A 1 12.69 2.82 -19.40
CA MET A 1 12.80 2.66 -17.94
C MET A 1 14.07 1.89 -17.65
N THR A 2 14.90 2.34 -16.70
CA THR A 2 16.12 1.61 -16.32
C THR A 2 15.79 0.42 -15.41
N SER A 3 16.74 -0.50 -15.22
CA SER A 3 16.59 -1.59 -14.25
C SER A 3 16.39 -1.07 -12.82
N ALA A 4 16.96 0.09 -12.49
CA ALA A 4 16.81 0.71 -11.19
C ALA A 4 15.39 1.28 -11.01
N ASP A 5 14.84 1.90 -12.06
CA ASP A 5 13.47 2.41 -12.05
C ASP A 5 12.44 1.28 -11.89
N LEU A 6 12.65 0.14 -12.58
CA LEU A 6 11.76 -1.03 -12.47
C LEU A 6 11.81 -1.66 -11.06
N GLN A 7 13.01 -1.76 -10.48
CA GLN A 7 13.19 -2.24 -9.11
C GLN A 7 12.51 -1.32 -8.10
N HIS A 8 12.62 0.00 -8.32
CA HIS A 8 12.00 0.99 -7.47
C HIS A 8 10.48 0.93 -7.54
N ASP A 9 9.91 0.86 -8.74
CA ASP A 9 8.47 0.67 -8.97
C ASP A 9 7.96 -0.59 -8.27
N LEU A 10 8.66 -1.72 -8.42
CA LEU A 10 8.31 -2.96 -7.73
C LEU A 10 8.30 -2.79 -6.20
N ASN A 11 9.35 -2.18 -5.64
CA ASN A 11 9.45 -1.98 -4.20
C ASN A 11 8.29 -1.13 -3.68
N LEU A 12 7.91 -0.08 -4.41
CA LEU A 12 6.77 0.76 -4.06
C LEU A 12 5.44 0.01 -4.17
N THR A 13 5.28 -0.83 -5.18
CA THR A 13 4.08 -1.66 -5.36
C THR A 13 3.96 -2.72 -4.26
N ILE A 14 5.06 -3.35 -3.85
CA ILE A 14 5.04 -4.28 -2.70
C ILE A 14 4.75 -3.52 -1.41
N ALA A 15 5.44 -2.40 -1.16
CA ALA A 15 5.18 -1.58 0.03
C ALA A 15 3.72 -1.11 0.09
N HIS A 16 3.12 -0.79 -1.07
CA HIS A 16 1.71 -0.46 -1.19
C HIS A 16 0.82 -1.59 -0.66
N VAL A 17 0.89 -2.77 -1.29
CA VAL A 17 -0.04 -3.87 -0.97
C VAL A 17 0.20 -4.46 0.41
N VAL A 18 1.46 -4.49 0.86
CA VAL A 18 1.81 -4.94 2.21
C VAL A 18 1.32 -3.93 3.24
N GLY A 19 1.42 -2.63 2.97
CA GLY A 19 0.89 -1.57 3.84
C GLY A 19 -0.62 -1.71 4.05
N GLN A 20 -1.38 -1.95 2.97
CA GLN A 20 -2.81 -2.27 3.06
C GLN A 20 -3.05 -3.53 3.91
N GLY A 21 -2.26 -4.58 3.65
CA GLY A 21 -2.32 -5.84 4.37
C GLY A 21 -2.08 -5.70 5.88
N VAL A 22 -1.07 -4.94 6.28
CA VAL A 22 -0.70 -4.68 7.68
C VAL A 22 -1.84 -3.98 8.42
N VAL A 23 -2.46 -2.96 7.80
CA VAL A 23 -3.60 -2.25 8.41
C VAL A 23 -4.83 -3.15 8.47
N ALA A 24 -5.11 -3.93 7.42
CA ALA A 24 -6.23 -4.85 7.38
C ALA A 24 -6.11 -5.97 8.43
N ILE A 25 -4.94 -6.60 8.55
CA ILE A 25 -4.68 -7.64 9.58
C ILE A 25 -4.82 -7.04 10.99
N SER A 26 -4.32 -5.82 11.21
CA SER A 26 -4.43 -5.15 12.51
C SER A 26 -5.89 -4.85 12.90
N ALA A 27 -6.77 -4.72 11.90
CA ALA A 27 -8.21 -4.59 12.06
C ALA A 27 -8.95 -5.94 12.15
N GLY A 28 -8.25 -7.07 12.12
CA GLY A 28 -8.82 -8.41 12.21
C GLY A 28 -9.33 -8.99 10.90
N PHE A 29 -8.90 -8.46 9.76
CA PHE A 29 -9.32 -8.92 8.44
C PHE A 29 -8.38 -9.99 7.87
N GLU A 30 -8.94 -10.85 7.02
CA GLU A 30 -8.18 -11.74 6.14
C GLU A 30 -7.73 -10.97 4.91
N ILE A 31 -6.53 -11.26 4.43
CA ILE A 31 -5.97 -10.62 3.24
C ILE A 31 -5.49 -11.64 2.22
N HIS A 32 -5.55 -11.24 0.96
CA HIS A 32 -4.81 -11.88 -0.12
C HIS A 32 -4.04 -10.79 -0.87
N LEU A 33 -2.76 -11.02 -1.15
CA LEU A 33 -1.89 -10.07 -1.82
C LEU A 33 -1.42 -10.64 -3.16
N ALA A 34 -1.40 -9.82 -4.19
CA ALA A 34 -0.75 -10.12 -5.46
C ALA A 34 0.02 -8.91 -5.97
N VAL A 35 1.16 -9.18 -6.59
CA VAL A 35 1.96 -8.20 -7.33
C VAL A 35 2.35 -8.86 -8.65
N ASN A 36 1.99 -8.24 -9.76
CA ASN A 36 2.23 -8.76 -11.10
C ASN A 36 2.91 -7.70 -11.96
N CYS A 37 3.76 -8.13 -12.91
CA CYS A 37 4.25 -7.19 -13.91
C CYS A 37 3.10 -6.77 -14.82
N HIS A 38 2.92 -5.46 -14.99
CA HIS A 38 1.92 -4.91 -15.89
C HIS A 38 2.16 -5.46 -17.31
N PRO A 39 1.12 -5.74 -18.12
CA PRO A 39 1.29 -6.33 -19.47
C PRO A 39 2.22 -5.54 -20.41
N GLY A 40 2.37 -4.24 -20.17
CA GLY A 40 3.30 -3.37 -20.89
C GLY A 40 4.77 -3.52 -20.52
N GLY A 41 5.11 -4.31 -19.48
CA GLY A 41 6.48 -4.59 -19.03
C GLY A 41 7.21 -3.40 -18.37
N GLN A 42 6.49 -2.32 -18.07
CA GLN A 42 7.05 -1.04 -17.63
C GLN A 42 6.62 -0.62 -16.22
N SER A 43 5.87 -1.47 -15.51
CA SER A 43 5.44 -1.22 -14.14
C SER A 43 4.96 -2.53 -13.50
N PHE A 44 4.62 -2.47 -12.22
CA PHE A 44 3.98 -3.54 -11.47
C PHE A 44 2.61 -3.10 -10.97
N ASP A 45 1.63 -3.99 -11.10
CA ASP A 45 0.30 -3.84 -10.54
C ASP A 45 0.20 -4.61 -9.24
N GLY A 46 -0.24 -3.91 -8.19
CA GLY A 46 -0.49 -4.48 -6.87
C GLY A 46 -1.97 -4.65 -6.61
N SER A 47 -2.36 -5.68 -5.87
CA SER A 47 -3.71 -5.84 -5.35
C SER A 47 -3.71 -6.43 -3.94
N CYS A 48 -4.47 -5.83 -3.04
CA CYS A 48 -4.76 -6.35 -1.71
C CYS A 48 -6.27 -6.59 -1.59
N TRP A 49 -6.70 -7.85 -1.62
CA TRP A 49 -8.09 -8.20 -1.34
C TRP A 49 -8.28 -8.39 0.15
N VAL A 50 -9.30 -7.74 0.70
CA VAL A 50 -9.58 -7.75 2.13
C VAL A 50 -10.96 -8.32 2.38
N ARG A 51 -11.04 -9.24 3.34
CA ARG A 51 -12.28 -9.88 3.76
C ARG A 51 -12.42 -9.78 5.26
N ASN A 52 -13.58 -9.31 5.73
CA ASN A 52 -13.94 -9.42 7.14
C ASN A 52 -14.64 -10.79 7.37
N PRO A 53 -14.08 -11.68 8.22
CA PRO A 53 -14.71 -12.96 8.52
C PRO A 53 -16.10 -12.83 9.15
N ALA A 54 -16.39 -11.69 9.79
CA ALA A 54 -17.64 -11.42 10.50
C ALA A 54 -18.74 -10.76 9.63
N GLY A 55 -18.48 -10.49 8.35
CA GLY A 55 -19.45 -9.85 7.45
C GLY A 55 -18.93 -8.56 6.82
N ASP A 56 -19.72 -7.50 6.83
CA ASP A 56 -19.35 -6.23 6.19
C ASP A 56 -18.21 -5.51 6.93
N LEU A 57 -17.39 -4.77 6.19
CA LEU A 57 -16.33 -3.94 6.79
C LEU A 57 -16.93 -2.66 7.36
N PRO A 58 -16.63 -2.28 8.62
CA PRO A 58 -16.90 -0.94 9.10
C PRO A 58 -16.24 0.09 8.18
N GLU A 59 -16.99 1.12 7.78
CA GLU A 59 -16.53 2.06 6.75
C GLU A 59 -15.20 2.74 7.12
N SER A 60 -14.99 3.10 8.39
CA SER A 60 -13.74 3.72 8.85
C SER A 60 -12.52 2.81 8.67
N LEU A 61 -12.66 1.52 8.94
CA LEU A 61 -11.58 0.55 8.74
C LEU A 61 -11.33 0.31 7.26
N ARG A 62 -12.40 0.23 6.45
CA ARG A 62 -12.30 0.14 4.98
C ARG A 62 -11.52 1.33 4.41
N ARG A 63 -11.85 2.56 4.82
CA ARG A 63 -11.16 3.79 4.37
C ARG A 63 -9.72 3.84 4.82
N SER A 64 -9.43 3.43 6.06
CA SER A 64 -8.07 3.37 6.60
C SER A 64 -7.20 2.40 5.81
N VAL A 65 -7.73 1.20 5.49
CA VAL A 65 -7.05 0.22 4.63
C VAL A 65 -6.80 0.80 3.23
N ALA A 66 -7.77 1.48 2.65
CA ALA A 66 -7.66 2.06 1.31
C ALA A 66 -6.48 3.04 1.19
N VAL A 67 -6.34 3.95 2.17
CA VAL A 67 -5.25 4.94 2.15
C VAL A 67 -3.91 4.36 2.61
N ALA A 68 -3.91 3.28 3.38
CA ALA A 68 -2.70 2.69 3.93
C ALA A 68 -1.67 2.30 2.85
N GLY A 69 -2.13 1.83 1.68
CA GLY A 69 -1.21 1.47 0.61
C GLY A 69 -0.43 2.67 0.09
N CYS A 70 -1.13 3.75 -0.21
CA CYS A 70 -0.49 4.97 -0.71
C CYS A 70 0.42 5.62 0.35
N LEU A 71 -0.01 5.63 1.61
CA LEU A 71 0.80 6.12 2.73
C LEU A 71 2.05 5.26 2.94
N SER A 72 1.94 3.94 2.80
CA SER A 72 3.06 3.01 2.90
C SER A 72 4.06 3.20 1.75
N SER A 73 3.62 3.37 0.51
CA SER A 73 4.51 3.70 -0.61
C SER A 73 5.21 5.05 -0.40
N LEU A 74 4.50 6.06 0.11
CA LEU A 74 5.08 7.35 0.45
C LEU A 74 6.12 7.22 1.56
N ALA A 75 5.83 6.45 2.60
CA ALA A 75 6.72 6.18 3.72
C ALA A 75 7.98 5.47 3.24
N PHE A 76 7.84 4.48 2.35
CA PHE A 76 8.95 3.76 1.77
C PHE A 76 9.89 4.68 0.99
N ASN A 77 9.35 5.66 0.25
CA ASN A 77 10.14 6.69 -0.43
C ASN A 77 10.84 7.66 0.53
N ARG A 78 10.20 8.00 1.65
CA ARG A 78 10.74 8.92 2.66
C ARG A 78 11.66 8.23 3.67
N GLY A 79 11.65 6.90 3.72
CA GLY A 79 12.43 6.05 4.62
C GLY A 79 11.59 5.42 5.74
N ALA A 80 10.60 6.14 6.27
CA ALA A 80 9.77 5.64 7.36
C ALA A 80 8.40 6.38 7.46
N PRO A 81 7.38 5.75 8.06
CA PRO A 81 6.06 6.36 8.27
C PRO A 81 6.07 7.54 9.25
N GLU A 82 7.06 7.64 10.15
CA GLU A 82 7.23 8.75 11.08
C GLU A 82 7.53 10.09 10.36
N GLU A 83 8.01 10.03 9.13
CA GLU A 83 8.28 11.19 8.26
C GLU A 83 7.02 11.72 7.56
N ILE A 84 5.84 11.20 7.91
CA ILE A 84 4.55 11.59 7.33
C ILE A 84 3.68 12.20 8.40
N GLU A 85 3.46 13.51 8.29
CA GLU A 85 2.49 14.23 9.10
C GLU A 85 1.05 13.94 8.64
N PRO A 86 0.15 13.41 9.50
CA PRO A 86 -1.19 13.01 9.10
C PRO A 86 -2.02 14.13 8.46
N VAL A 87 -1.88 15.36 8.96
CA VAL A 87 -2.63 16.53 8.45
C VAL A 87 -2.16 16.89 7.04
N GLU A 88 -0.86 16.85 6.78
CA GLU A 88 -0.30 17.11 5.44
C GLU A 88 -0.75 16.01 4.47
N ALA A 89 -0.60 14.75 4.86
CA ALA A 89 -0.98 13.61 4.02
C ALA A 89 -2.49 13.63 3.68
N PHE A 90 -3.34 13.92 4.67
CA PHE A 90 -4.77 14.09 4.44
C PHE A 90 -5.07 15.23 3.47
N GLY A 91 -4.41 16.39 3.63
CA GLY A 91 -4.54 17.51 2.70
C GLY A 91 -4.15 17.14 1.26
N LYS A 92 -3.09 16.35 1.09
CA LYS A 92 -2.61 15.88 -0.22
C LYS A 92 -3.54 14.85 -0.88
N LEU A 93 -4.13 13.96 -0.09
CA LEU A 93 -5.15 13.02 -0.57
C LEU A 93 -6.41 13.77 -1.04
N GLN A 94 -6.83 14.81 -0.30
CA GLN A 94 -7.98 15.63 -0.66
C GLN A 94 -7.74 16.50 -1.90
N SER A 95 -6.52 17.03 -2.07
CA SER A 95 -6.17 17.83 -3.25
C SER A 95 -5.86 17.00 -4.50
N GLY A 96 -5.65 15.69 -4.34
CA GLY A 96 -5.20 14.79 -5.40
C GLY A 96 -3.69 14.86 -5.69
N GLU A 97 -2.91 15.60 -4.89
CA GLU A 97 -1.43 15.57 -4.97
C GLU A 97 -0.89 14.18 -4.62
N LEU A 98 -1.55 13.47 -3.71
CA LEU A 98 -1.31 12.06 -3.44
C LEU A 98 -2.43 11.24 -4.07
N ALA A 99 -2.13 10.57 -5.19
CA ALA A 99 -3.11 9.82 -5.96
C ALA A 99 -3.41 8.46 -5.31
N LEU A 100 -4.68 8.06 -5.37
CA LEU A 100 -5.14 6.70 -5.07
C LEU A 100 -5.45 5.96 -6.37
N SER A 101 -5.34 4.64 -6.35
CA SER A 101 -5.93 3.83 -7.43
C SER A 101 -7.44 4.05 -7.47
N GLU A 102 -8.10 3.78 -8.60
CA GLU A 102 -9.56 3.89 -8.69
C GLU A 102 -10.27 3.01 -7.65
N THR A 103 -9.71 1.84 -7.36
CA THR A 103 -10.26 0.92 -6.35
C THR A 103 -10.10 1.47 -4.94
N ASP A 104 -8.92 2.00 -4.61
CA ASP A 104 -8.67 2.61 -3.30
C ASP A 104 -9.50 3.88 -3.12
N ALA A 105 -9.68 4.68 -4.17
CA ALA A 105 -10.50 5.88 -4.14
C ALA A 105 -11.97 5.53 -3.82
N ALA A 106 -12.52 4.47 -4.42
CA ALA A 106 -13.86 3.99 -4.10
C ALA A 106 -13.96 3.44 -2.67
N MET A 107 -12.89 2.82 -2.15
CA MET A 107 -12.83 2.37 -0.76
C MET A 107 -12.66 3.51 0.24
N ALA A 108 -11.99 4.59 -0.16
CA ALA A 108 -11.68 5.77 0.64
C ALA A 108 -12.78 6.85 0.56
N GLU A 109 -13.91 6.61 -0.11
CA GLU A 109 -15.01 7.58 -0.19
C GLU A 109 -15.44 8.05 1.21
N GLY A 110 -15.45 9.37 1.42
CA GLY A 110 -15.72 9.98 2.72
C GLY A 110 -14.54 9.96 3.69
N LEU A 111 -13.31 9.84 3.19
CA LEU A 111 -12.07 9.84 3.98
C LEU A 111 -12.03 11.00 5.00
N THR A 112 -11.60 10.66 6.21
CA THR A 112 -11.36 11.61 7.29
C THR A 112 -9.89 11.61 7.70
N LEU A 113 -9.48 12.67 8.40
CA LEU A 113 -8.15 12.74 9.03
C LEU A 113 -7.90 11.56 9.98
N SER A 114 -8.94 11.09 10.69
CA SER A 114 -8.82 9.96 11.62
C SER A 114 -8.45 8.66 10.91
N ASP A 115 -8.94 8.44 9.69
CA ASP A 115 -8.61 7.24 8.91
C ASP A 115 -7.12 7.25 8.51
N VAL A 116 -6.60 8.43 8.13
CA VAL A 116 -5.17 8.63 7.82
C VAL A 116 -4.30 8.45 9.07
N ALA A 117 -4.68 9.08 10.18
CA ALA A 117 -3.95 8.99 11.43
C ALA A 117 -3.89 7.55 11.96
N PHE A 118 -5.00 6.81 11.88
CA PHE A 118 -5.06 5.41 12.26
C PHE A 118 -4.16 4.55 11.37
N ALA A 119 -4.20 4.72 10.05
CA ALA A 119 -3.34 3.98 9.14
C ALA A 119 -1.85 4.21 9.44
N LEU A 120 -1.44 5.47 9.67
CA LEU A 120 -0.06 5.81 10.02
C LEU A 120 0.36 5.25 11.38
N ASP A 121 -0.49 5.33 12.41
CA ASP A 121 -0.20 4.73 13.73
C ASP A 121 0.07 3.22 13.62
N VAL A 122 -0.78 2.51 12.86
CA VAL A 122 -0.61 1.07 12.63
C VAL A 122 0.68 0.77 11.85
N LEU A 123 0.98 1.56 10.81
CA LEU A 123 2.19 1.42 10.00
C LEU A 123 3.45 1.68 10.84
N ASN A 124 3.49 2.74 11.66
CA ASN A 124 4.59 3.03 12.56
C ASN A 124 4.90 1.83 13.48
N GLY A 125 3.88 1.26 14.10
CA GLY A 125 4.06 0.11 14.99
C GLY A 125 4.49 -1.20 14.30
N ARG A 126 4.42 -1.27 12.97
CA ARG A 126 4.62 -2.52 12.19
C ARG A 126 5.51 -2.33 10.96
N TRP A 127 6.25 -1.21 10.88
CA TRP A 127 6.96 -0.82 9.66
C TRP A 127 7.99 -1.86 9.21
N ALA A 128 8.65 -2.53 10.15
CA ALA A 128 9.58 -3.62 9.86
C ALA A 128 8.97 -4.73 8.98
N ILE A 129 7.67 -5.04 9.15
CA ILE A 129 6.99 -6.04 8.31
C ILE A 129 6.96 -5.58 6.84
N VAL A 130 6.69 -4.30 6.60
CA VAL A 130 6.65 -3.76 5.23
C VAL A 130 8.04 -3.87 4.59
N VAL A 131 9.09 -3.46 5.30
CA VAL A 131 10.47 -3.52 4.81
C VAL A 131 10.90 -4.96 4.54
N ASP A 132 10.68 -5.86 5.51
CA ASP A 132 11.04 -7.28 5.40
C ASP A 132 10.33 -7.95 4.21
N GLU A 133 9.05 -7.64 3.99
CA GLU A 133 8.29 -8.19 2.87
C GLU A 133 8.74 -7.64 1.52
N VAL A 134 9.13 -6.36 1.44
CA VAL A 134 9.73 -5.80 0.21
C VAL A 134 11.05 -6.51 -0.10
N GLU A 135 11.95 -6.63 0.88
CA GLU A 135 13.23 -7.32 0.71
C GLU A 135 13.06 -8.79 0.32
N ARG A 136 12.06 -9.46 0.90
CA ARG A 136 11.73 -10.85 0.61
C ARG A 136 11.13 -11.03 -0.78
N MET A 137 10.14 -10.22 -1.17
CA MET A 137 9.36 -10.43 -2.39
C MET A 137 10.05 -9.93 -3.66
N SER A 138 10.76 -8.80 -3.57
CA SER A 138 11.33 -8.13 -4.74
C SER A 138 12.23 -9.01 -5.62
N PRO A 139 13.22 -9.75 -5.06
CA PRO A 139 14.09 -10.60 -5.87
C PRO A 139 13.33 -11.73 -6.57
N HIS A 140 12.32 -12.31 -5.92
CA HIS A 140 11.54 -13.41 -6.50
C HIS A 140 10.69 -12.95 -7.69
N ILE A 141 10.07 -11.77 -7.57
CA ILE A 141 9.22 -11.23 -8.62
C ILE A 141 10.06 -10.83 -9.84
N LEU A 142 11.16 -10.09 -9.64
CA LEU A 142 12.02 -9.67 -10.77
C LEU A 142 12.64 -10.84 -11.51
N ASN A 143 13.16 -11.84 -10.79
CA ASN A 143 13.78 -13.00 -11.43
C ASN A 143 12.77 -13.79 -12.28
N ASN A 144 11.52 -13.89 -11.82
CA ASN A 144 10.46 -14.56 -12.59
C ASN A 144 10.04 -13.73 -13.82
N THR A 145 10.03 -12.40 -13.73
CA THR A 145 9.72 -11.53 -14.88
C THR A 145 10.80 -11.55 -15.95
N ILE A 146 12.09 -11.57 -15.56
CA ILE A 146 13.22 -11.62 -16.50
C ILE A 146 13.29 -12.97 -17.24
N GLN A 147 12.87 -14.08 -16.61
CA GLN A 147 12.89 -15.39 -17.26
C GLN A 147 11.77 -15.59 -18.29
N THR A 148 10.71 -14.77 -18.25
CA THR A 148 9.55 -14.87 -19.15
C THR A 148 9.64 -14.00 -20.41
N HIS A 149 10.70 -13.19 -20.55
CA HIS A 149 10.95 -12.31 -21.70
C HIS A 149 12.29 -12.63 -22.37
#